data_AF-A0A8J1VRG9-F1
#
_entry.id   AF-A0A8J1VRG9-F1
#
_cell.length_a   1.000
_cell.length_b   1.000
_cell.length_c   1.000
_cell.angle_alpha   90.00
_cell.angle_beta   90.00
_cell.angle_gamma   90.00
#
_symmetry.space_group_name_H-M   'P 1'
#
loop_
_entity.id
_entity.type
_entity.pdbx_description
1 polymer ?
#
loop_
_entity_poly.entity_id
_entity_poly.type
_entity_poly.pdbx_seq_one_letter_code
_entity_poly.pdbx_strand_id
1 'polypeptide(L)'
;MSCSHHDEPVGAWGKPLPAAYKSTGNEALDTLAFLHLLEQLKVQKRSGWIREGVREPESISDHMCRMALMAMMIPNSQERPLDIPRCVMMALVHDLAEAHVGDITPVEGVPPHIKHELEEQAMDSFLNEMLSGAGNTDARERFRSLWDEYERRETPESKLVKDLDRLELALQAVEYERSQDVRTLHPFFAGSIPYLEHPHVRQWAETLMVERRALWDGRGRGEEEQIGLNGHSVGSEVMKKDGTA
;
A
#
# COMPACT_ATOMS: atom_id res chain seq x y z
N MET A 1 -15.15 -10.98 -38.37
CA MET A 1 -15.44 -11.60 -37.07
C MET A 1 -14.30 -11.21 -36.15
N SER A 2 -14.53 -10.21 -35.30
CA SER A 2 -13.55 -9.74 -34.34
C SER A 2 -13.53 -10.71 -33.16
N CYS A 3 -12.47 -11.49 -33.02
CA CYS A 3 -12.20 -12.18 -31.75
C CYS A 3 -11.92 -11.10 -30.71
N SER A 4 -12.85 -10.88 -29.79
CA SER A 4 -12.57 -10.27 -28.51
C SER A 4 -11.63 -11.21 -27.75
N HIS A 5 -10.34 -10.93 -27.74
CA HIS A 5 -9.45 -11.46 -26.72
C HIS A 5 -9.93 -10.85 -25.40
N HIS A 6 -10.72 -11.61 -24.65
CA HIS A 6 -10.74 -11.44 -23.21
C HIS A 6 -9.36 -11.89 -22.75
N ASP A 7 -8.43 -10.95 -22.63
CA ASP A 7 -7.16 -11.21 -21.97
C ASP A 7 -7.51 -11.72 -20.56
N GLU A 8 -6.98 -12.90 -20.20
CA GLU A 8 -7.17 -13.44 -18.86
C GLU A 8 -6.70 -12.42 -17.82
N PRO A 9 -7.38 -12.29 -16.67
CA PRO A 9 -6.96 -11.37 -15.63
C PRO A 9 -5.54 -11.70 -15.19
N VAL A 10 -4.65 -10.71 -15.26
CA VAL A 10 -3.25 -10.80 -14.85
C VAL A 10 -3.01 -9.96 -13.60
N GLY A 11 -2.19 -10.48 -12.69
CA GLY A 11 -1.68 -9.75 -11.53
C GLY A 11 -0.44 -8.92 -11.86
N ALA A 12 0.29 -8.55 -10.81
CA ALA A 12 1.52 -7.77 -10.91
C ALA A 12 2.52 -8.39 -11.90
N TRP A 13 3.19 -7.53 -12.66
CA TRP A 13 4.11 -7.85 -13.74
C TRP A 13 3.46 -8.61 -14.92
N GLY A 14 2.15 -8.51 -15.08
CA GLY A 14 1.40 -9.23 -16.12
C GLY A 14 1.42 -10.75 -15.92
N LYS A 15 1.68 -11.22 -14.70
CA LYS A 15 1.74 -12.65 -14.39
C LYS A 15 0.32 -13.21 -14.27
N PRO A 16 0.08 -14.45 -14.75
CA PRO A 16 -1.18 -15.14 -14.49
C PRO A 16 -1.44 -15.22 -12.98
N LEU A 17 -2.70 -15.03 -12.60
CA LEU A 17 -3.10 -15.20 -11.21
C LEU A 17 -2.91 -16.66 -10.76
N PRO A 18 -2.57 -16.92 -9.48
CA PRO A 18 -2.57 -18.26 -8.94
C PRO A 18 -3.93 -18.94 -9.11
N ALA A 19 -3.95 -20.27 -9.17
CA ALA A 19 -5.21 -21.01 -9.25
C ALA A 19 -6.11 -20.69 -8.06
N ALA A 20 -7.40 -20.46 -8.32
CA ALA A 20 -8.38 -20.19 -7.28
C ALA A 20 -8.46 -21.35 -6.29
N TYR A 21 -8.41 -21.04 -5.00
CA TYR A 21 -8.64 -22.00 -3.94
C TYR A 21 -10.14 -22.34 -3.86
N LYS A 22 -10.46 -23.60 -3.55
CA LYS A 22 -11.83 -24.04 -3.28
C LYS A 22 -11.85 -24.70 -1.91
N SER A 23 -12.82 -24.30 -1.08
CA SER A 23 -13.03 -24.87 0.25
C SER A 23 -13.11 -26.39 0.17
N THR A 24 -12.44 -27.04 1.12
CA THR A 24 -12.48 -28.49 1.30
C THR A 24 -13.70 -28.92 2.13
N GLY A 25 -14.44 -27.97 2.71
CA GLY A 25 -15.47 -28.22 3.71
C GLY A 25 -14.90 -28.57 5.10
N ASN A 26 -13.57 -28.58 5.25
CA ASN A 26 -12.89 -28.77 6.52
C ASN A 26 -12.29 -27.44 6.99
N GLU A 27 -12.93 -26.83 7.99
CA GLU A 27 -12.57 -25.50 8.50
C GLU A 27 -11.08 -25.37 8.87
N ALA A 28 -10.49 -26.38 9.49
CA ALA A 28 -9.09 -26.33 9.90
C ALA A 28 -8.13 -26.36 8.69
N LEU A 29 -8.44 -27.18 7.67
CA LEU A 29 -7.64 -27.23 6.45
C LEU A 29 -7.76 -25.95 5.63
N ASP A 30 -8.96 -25.41 5.52
CA ASP A 30 -9.24 -24.17 4.79
C ASP A 30 -8.57 -22.97 5.48
N THR A 31 -8.63 -22.91 6.82
CA THR A 31 -7.92 -21.89 7.61
C THR A 31 -6.41 -22.02 7.45
N LEU A 32 -5.86 -23.23 7.46
CA LEU A 32 -4.43 -23.43 7.20
C LEU A 32 -4.03 -22.97 5.80
N ALA A 33 -4.88 -23.16 4.79
CA ALA A 33 -4.62 -22.64 3.44
C ALA A 33 -4.54 -21.11 3.43
N PHE A 34 -5.41 -20.42 4.18
CA PHE A 34 -5.30 -18.97 4.37
C PHE A 34 -3.98 -18.58 5.04
N LEU A 35 -3.59 -19.27 6.12
CA LEU A 35 -2.34 -18.98 6.83
C LEU A 35 -1.09 -19.22 5.96
N HIS A 36 -1.11 -20.24 5.09
CA HIS A 36 -0.07 -20.46 4.10
C HIS A 36 -0.05 -19.38 3.02
N LEU A 37 -1.22 -18.92 2.56
CA LEU A 37 -1.32 -17.81 1.63
C LEU A 37 -0.69 -16.52 2.19
N LEU A 38 -0.83 -16.24 3.49
CA LEU A 38 -0.22 -15.06 4.12
C LEU A 38 1.32 -15.02 3.98
N GLU A 39 1.98 -16.15 3.75
CA GLU A 39 3.42 -16.17 3.46
C GLU A 39 3.77 -15.36 2.21
N GLN A 40 2.86 -15.28 1.24
CA GLN A 40 3.10 -14.54 0.01
C GLN A 40 3.39 -13.05 0.29
N LEU A 41 2.82 -12.45 1.34
CA LEU A 41 3.13 -11.07 1.73
C LEU A 41 4.59 -10.89 2.21
N LYS A 42 5.24 -11.96 2.70
CA LYS A 42 6.64 -11.94 3.13
C LYS A 42 7.62 -12.12 1.96
N VAL A 43 7.20 -12.89 0.96
CA VAL A 43 8.05 -13.27 -0.18
C VAL A 43 7.94 -12.23 -1.30
N GLN A 44 6.74 -11.71 -1.53
CA GLN A 44 6.50 -10.69 -2.55
C GLN A 44 7.14 -9.37 -2.13
N LYS A 45 8.00 -8.88 -3.01
CA LYS A 45 8.73 -7.63 -2.84
C LYS A 45 7.96 -6.50 -3.50
N ARG A 46 8.01 -5.31 -2.89
CA ARG A 46 7.33 -4.13 -3.43
C ARG A 46 7.85 -3.77 -4.82
N SER A 47 6.99 -3.86 -5.82
CA SER A 47 7.29 -3.77 -7.24
C SER A 47 7.88 -2.41 -7.62
N GLY A 48 7.45 -1.34 -6.93
CA GLY A 48 7.98 0.00 -7.12
C GLY A 48 9.51 0.06 -6.93
N TRP A 49 10.03 -0.54 -5.86
CA TRP A 49 11.47 -0.54 -5.55
C TRP A 49 12.28 -1.38 -6.53
N ILE A 50 11.76 -2.55 -6.92
CA ILE A 50 12.41 -3.44 -7.90
C ILE A 50 12.68 -2.70 -9.20
N ARG A 51 11.68 -1.96 -9.70
CA ARG A 51 11.77 -1.23 -10.96
C ARG A 51 12.84 -0.14 -10.95
N GLU A 52 13.05 0.50 -9.82
CA GLU A 52 14.06 1.55 -9.65
C GLU A 52 15.45 1.00 -9.32
N GLY A 53 15.62 -0.33 -9.35
CA GLY A 53 16.90 -0.99 -9.14
C GLY A 53 17.35 -1.02 -7.69
N VAL A 54 16.44 -0.83 -6.72
CA VAL A 54 16.73 -1.05 -5.30
C VAL A 54 17.13 -2.51 -5.10
N ARG A 55 18.27 -2.73 -4.44
CA ARG A 55 18.73 -4.08 -4.06
C ARG A 55 18.04 -4.53 -2.79
N GLU A 56 17.65 -5.80 -2.74
CA GLU A 56 16.94 -6.39 -1.60
C GLU A 56 15.77 -5.52 -1.08
N PRO A 57 14.79 -5.21 -1.95
CA PRO A 57 13.65 -4.41 -1.55
C PRO A 57 12.84 -5.10 -0.43
N GLU A 58 12.12 -4.28 0.33
CA GLU A 58 11.23 -4.72 1.39
C GLU A 58 10.09 -5.59 0.82
N SER A 59 9.55 -6.46 1.65
CA SER A 59 8.31 -7.18 1.35
C SER A 59 7.08 -6.34 1.64
N ILE A 60 5.93 -6.75 1.11
CA ILE A 60 4.63 -6.12 1.42
C ILE A 60 4.37 -6.16 2.93
N SER A 61 4.72 -7.28 3.58
CA SER A 61 4.56 -7.41 5.04
C SER A 61 5.47 -6.49 5.85
N ASP A 62 6.65 -6.11 5.34
CA ASP A 62 7.55 -5.14 6.00
C ASP A 62 6.91 -3.75 6.02
N HIS A 63 6.36 -3.33 4.88
CA HIS A 63 5.60 -2.08 4.70
C HIS A 63 4.42 -2.00 5.69
N MET A 64 3.54 -3.02 5.66
CA MET A 64 2.37 -3.07 6.55
C MET A 64 2.75 -3.09 8.03
N CYS A 65 3.85 -3.76 8.39
CA CYS A 65 4.34 -3.83 9.76
C CYS A 65 4.77 -2.45 10.27
N ARG A 66 5.55 -1.70 9.48
CA ARG A 66 5.97 -0.36 9.88
C ARG A 66 4.79 0.61 9.94
N MET A 67 3.83 0.52 9.01
CA MET A 67 2.59 1.29 9.08
C MET A 67 1.82 1.05 10.38
N ALA A 68 1.67 -0.21 10.80
CA ALA A 68 1.00 -0.57 12.05
C ALA A 68 1.68 0.07 13.27
N LEU A 69 3.02 0.07 13.30
CA LEU A 69 3.79 0.75 14.35
C LEU A 69 3.60 2.28 14.30
N MET A 70 3.58 2.87 13.10
CA MET A 70 3.32 4.30 12.92
C MET A 70 1.93 4.71 13.41
N ALA A 71 0.91 3.87 13.19
CA ALA A 71 -0.44 4.11 13.69
C ALA A 71 -0.48 4.20 15.22
N MET A 72 0.31 3.38 15.92
CA MET A 72 0.41 3.42 17.39
C MET A 72 1.07 4.71 17.92
N MET A 73 1.85 5.40 17.08
CA MET A 73 2.55 6.64 17.46
C MET A 73 1.68 7.89 17.29
N ILE A 74 0.52 7.78 16.63
CA ILE A 74 -0.38 8.91 16.44
C ILE A 74 -0.98 9.32 17.78
N PRO A 75 -0.81 10.58 18.21
CA PRO A 75 -1.39 11.05 19.46
C PRO A 75 -2.91 11.10 19.32
N ASN A 76 -3.60 10.31 20.15
CA ASN A 76 -5.05 10.36 20.22
C ASN A 76 -5.47 11.58 21.06
N SER A 77 -6.28 12.47 20.49
CA SER A 77 -6.71 13.70 21.15
C SER A 77 -8.23 13.72 21.29
N GLN A 78 -8.77 14.41 22.31
CA GLN A 78 -10.22 14.53 22.45
C GLN A 78 -10.88 15.29 21.29
N GLU A 79 -10.12 16.16 20.61
CA GLU A 79 -10.61 16.96 19.47
C GLU A 79 -10.67 16.15 18.16
N ARG A 80 -9.81 15.13 18.04
CA ARG A 80 -9.77 14.18 16.92
C ARG A 80 -9.64 12.77 17.49
N PRO A 81 -10.72 12.22 18.06
CA PRO A 81 -10.70 10.87 18.60
C PRO A 81 -10.54 9.89 17.45
N LEU A 82 -9.57 8.98 17.59
CA LEU A 82 -9.30 7.89 16.65
C LEU A 82 -9.37 6.55 17.38
N ASP A 83 -9.92 5.53 16.73
CA ASP A 83 -9.75 4.14 17.14
C ASP A 83 -8.38 3.63 16.67
N ILE A 84 -7.34 3.87 17.48
CA ILE A 84 -5.96 3.45 17.16
C ILE A 84 -5.86 1.93 16.95
N PRO A 85 -6.45 1.05 17.80
CA PRO A 85 -6.51 -0.38 17.52
C PRO A 85 -7.09 -0.70 16.12
N ARG A 86 -8.15 -0.01 15.70
CA ARG A 86 -8.71 -0.17 14.35
C ARG A 86 -7.74 0.26 13.26
N CYS A 87 -7.05 1.39 13.41
CA CYS A 87 -6.00 1.82 12.47
C CYS A 87 -4.88 0.79 12.33
N VAL A 88 -4.41 0.22 13.44
CA VAL A 88 -3.38 -0.83 13.46
C VAL A 88 -3.86 -2.07 12.71
N MET A 89 -5.08 -2.53 12.99
CA MET A 89 -5.64 -3.70 12.29
C MET A 89 -5.85 -3.41 10.81
N MET A 90 -6.29 -2.20 10.43
CA MET A 90 -6.48 -1.81 9.04
C MET A 90 -5.17 -1.76 8.27
N ALA A 91 -4.10 -1.20 8.86
CA ALA A 91 -2.76 -1.22 8.26
C ALA A 91 -2.28 -2.66 7.96
N LEU A 92 -2.62 -3.62 8.82
CA LEU A 92 -2.30 -5.05 8.63
C LEU A 92 -3.22 -5.81 7.68
N VAL A 93 -4.24 -5.16 7.10
CA VAL A 93 -5.22 -5.80 6.22
C VAL A 93 -5.30 -5.13 4.84
N HIS A 94 -4.94 -3.85 4.72
CA HIS A 94 -5.21 -3.07 3.52
C HIS A 94 -4.63 -3.68 2.23
N ASP A 95 -3.38 -4.14 2.25
CA ASP A 95 -2.70 -4.81 1.13
C ASP A 95 -2.81 -6.35 1.18
N LEU A 96 -3.75 -6.91 1.96
CA LEU A 96 -3.89 -8.37 2.09
C LEU A 96 -4.18 -9.05 0.75
N ALA A 97 -4.94 -8.40 -0.13
CA ALA A 97 -5.24 -8.88 -1.47
C ALA A 97 -3.99 -9.12 -2.32
N GLU A 98 -2.92 -8.37 -2.08
CA GLU A 98 -1.65 -8.49 -2.81
C GLU A 98 -0.98 -9.85 -2.57
N ALA A 99 -1.36 -10.60 -1.52
CA ALA A 99 -0.95 -11.99 -1.34
C ALA A 99 -1.31 -12.88 -2.55
N HIS A 100 -2.30 -12.48 -3.35
CA HIS A 100 -2.75 -13.19 -4.54
C HIS A 100 -2.50 -12.41 -5.84
N VAL A 101 -2.81 -11.10 -5.87
CA VAL A 101 -2.69 -10.29 -7.09
C VAL A 101 -1.30 -9.68 -7.29
N GLY A 102 -0.50 -9.61 -6.23
CA GLY A 102 0.79 -8.92 -6.15
C GLY A 102 0.69 -7.39 -6.10
N ASP A 103 1.81 -6.73 -5.81
CA ASP A 103 1.91 -5.25 -5.74
C ASP A 103 1.84 -4.65 -7.15
N ILE A 104 0.61 -4.41 -7.64
CA ILE A 104 0.32 -3.77 -8.93
C ILE A 104 0.55 -2.26 -8.81
N THR A 105 1.52 -1.76 -9.56
CA THR A 105 1.94 -0.36 -9.52
C THR A 105 1.35 0.47 -10.67
N PRO A 106 1.22 1.80 -10.52
CA PRO A 106 0.64 2.66 -11.57
C PRO A 106 1.30 2.58 -12.94
N VAL A 107 2.60 2.25 -13.02
CA VAL A 107 3.32 2.18 -14.30
C VAL A 107 2.95 0.96 -15.14
N GLU A 108 2.35 -0.05 -14.52
CA GLU A 108 1.94 -1.27 -15.23
C GLU A 108 0.71 -1.00 -16.12
N GLY A 109 0.10 0.18 -16.00
CA GLY A 109 -0.98 0.62 -16.87
C GLY A 109 -2.31 -0.10 -16.63
N VAL A 110 -2.40 -0.91 -15.57
CA VAL A 110 -3.66 -1.52 -15.11
C VAL A 110 -4.57 -0.38 -14.63
N PRO A 111 -5.77 -0.20 -15.21
CA PRO A 111 -6.70 0.83 -14.77
C PRO A 111 -7.08 0.64 -13.29
N PRO A 112 -7.26 1.73 -12.51
CA PRO A 112 -7.57 1.62 -11.08
C PRO A 112 -8.80 0.77 -10.76
N HIS A 113 -9.84 0.81 -11.59
CA HIS A 113 -11.04 -0.01 -11.40
C HIS A 113 -10.76 -1.51 -11.59
N ILE A 114 -9.92 -1.88 -12.58
CA ILE A 114 -9.51 -3.26 -12.79
C ILE A 114 -8.65 -3.75 -11.61
N LYS A 115 -7.70 -2.93 -11.13
CA LYS A 115 -6.92 -3.26 -9.92
C LYS A 115 -7.85 -3.55 -8.74
N HIS A 116 -8.81 -2.66 -8.49
CA HIS A 116 -9.77 -2.83 -7.41
C HIS A 116 -10.62 -4.10 -7.57
N GLU A 117 -11.13 -4.38 -8.77
CA GLU A 117 -11.89 -5.61 -9.06
C GLU A 117 -11.06 -6.89 -8.79
N LEU A 118 -9.77 -6.89 -9.16
CA LEU A 118 -8.87 -8.01 -8.89
C LEU A 118 -8.65 -8.20 -7.38
N GLU A 119 -8.44 -7.11 -6.65
CA GLU A 119 -8.23 -7.15 -5.20
C GLU A 119 -9.50 -7.56 -4.45
N GLU A 120 -10.66 -7.09 -4.90
CA GLU A 120 -11.97 -7.48 -4.37
C GLU A 120 -12.22 -8.99 -4.57
N GLN A 121 -11.93 -9.51 -5.77
CA GLN A 121 -12.05 -10.95 -6.06
C GLN A 121 -11.11 -11.79 -5.19
N ALA A 122 -9.88 -11.32 -4.96
CA ALA A 122 -8.94 -11.99 -4.07
C ALA A 122 -9.47 -12.03 -2.62
N MET A 123 -9.94 -10.89 -2.11
CA MET A 123 -10.52 -10.80 -0.78
C MET A 123 -11.75 -11.70 -0.63
N ASP A 124 -12.65 -11.71 -1.62
CA ASP A 124 -13.82 -12.58 -1.62
C ASP A 124 -13.43 -14.06 -1.61
N SER A 125 -12.38 -14.46 -2.35
CA SER A 125 -11.87 -15.83 -2.30
C SER A 125 -11.35 -16.19 -0.91
N PHE A 126 -10.54 -15.33 -0.28
CA PHE A 126 -9.99 -15.61 1.05
C PHE A 126 -11.10 -15.80 2.08
N LEU A 127 -12.11 -14.92 2.03
CA LEU A 127 -13.17 -14.85 3.01
C LEU A 127 -14.24 -15.93 2.81
N ASN A 128 -14.60 -16.23 1.56
CA ASN A 128 -15.71 -17.14 1.25
C ASN A 128 -15.26 -18.57 1.01
N GLU A 129 -13.98 -18.83 0.72
CA GLU A 129 -13.45 -20.18 0.52
C GLU A 129 -12.58 -20.61 1.71
N MET A 130 -11.56 -19.81 2.07
CA MET A 130 -10.58 -20.23 3.09
C MET A 130 -11.06 -19.98 4.52
N LEU A 131 -11.87 -18.93 4.74
CA LEU A 131 -12.43 -18.56 6.05
C LEU A 131 -13.96 -18.78 6.11
N SER A 132 -14.46 -19.73 5.31
CA SER A 132 -15.89 -20.01 5.13
C SER A 132 -16.57 -20.65 6.35
N GLY A 133 -15.79 -21.36 7.18
CA GLY A 133 -16.27 -22.10 8.35
C GLY A 133 -16.86 -21.20 9.44
N ALA A 134 -17.83 -21.74 10.20
CA ALA A 134 -18.56 -21.00 11.21
C ALA A 134 -17.65 -20.44 12.32
N GLY A 135 -16.57 -21.13 12.67
CA GLY A 135 -15.59 -20.68 13.66
C GLY A 135 -14.81 -19.43 13.23
N ASN A 136 -14.79 -19.10 11.93
CA ASN A 136 -14.08 -17.95 11.38
C ASN A 136 -14.98 -16.72 11.14
N THR A 137 -16.27 -16.78 11.49
CA THR A 137 -17.25 -15.72 11.18
C THR A 137 -16.76 -14.34 11.63
N ASP A 138 -16.33 -14.19 12.88
CA ASP A 138 -15.85 -12.92 13.42
C ASP A 138 -14.58 -12.41 12.71
N ALA A 139 -13.66 -13.32 12.36
CA ALA A 139 -12.43 -12.96 11.66
C ALA A 139 -12.73 -12.51 10.22
N ARG A 140 -13.63 -13.23 9.53
CA ARG A 140 -14.08 -12.92 8.19
C ARG A 140 -14.74 -11.54 8.12
N GLU A 141 -15.67 -11.26 9.04
CA GLU A 141 -16.34 -9.96 9.12
C GLU A 141 -15.35 -8.83 9.43
N ARG A 142 -14.39 -9.07 10.33
CA ARG A 142 -13.35 -8.09 10.67
C ARG A 142 -12.47 -7.76 9.47
N PHE A 143 -11.96 -8.75 8.74
CA PHE A 143 -11.13 -8.52 7.56
C PHE A 143 -11.90 -7.78 6.47
N ARG A 144 -13.13 -8.22 6.16
CA ARG A 144 -13.99 -7.55 5.17
C ARG A 144 -14.23 -6.09 5.54
N SER A 145 -14.64 -5.84 6.80
CA SER A 145 -14.95 -4.50 7.28
C SER A 145 -13.74 -3.56 7.22
N LEU A 146 -12.54 -4.03 7.58
CA LEU A 146 -11.33 -3.20 7.58
C LEU A 146 -10.88 -2.89 6.15
N TRP A 147 -10.88 -3.88 5.26
CA TRP A 147 -10.50 -3.69 3.86
C TRP A 147 -11.47 -2.74 3.14
N ASP A 148 -12.78 -2.96 3.30
CA ASP A 148 -13.82 -2.07 2.73
C ASP A 148 -13.68 -0.63 3.20
N GLU A 149 -13.41 -0.44 4.49
CA GLU A 149 -13.28 0.90 5.06
C GLU A 149 -12.03 1.62 4.53
N TYR A 150 -10.92 0.89 4.36
CA TYR A 150 -9.71 1.41 3.74
C TYR A 150 -9.97 1.85 2.30
N GLU A 151 -10.59 0.99 1.48
CA GLU A 151 -10.83 1.27 0.06
C GLU A 151 -11.76 2.49 -0.14
N ARG A 152 -12.80 2.63 0.68
CA ARG A 152 -13.74 3.76 0.61
C ARG A 152 -13.10 5.09 1.01
N ARG A 153 -12.14 5.08 1.93
CA ARG A 153 -11.45 6.29 2.44
C ARG A 153 -12.38 7.36 3.02
N GLU A 154 -13.46 6.93 3.69
CA GLU A 154 -14.49 7.83 4.20
C GLU A 154 -14.29 8.18 5.69
N THR A 155 -13.78 7.25 6.50
CA THR A 155 -13.64 7.39 7.95
C THR A 155 -12.35 8.13 8.32
N PRO A 156 -12.28 8.75 9.52
CA PRO A 156 -11.03 9.31 10.04
C PRO A 156 -9.90 8.29 10.08
N GLU A 157 -10.20 7.05 10.47
CA GLU A 157 -9.26 5.93 10.54
C GLU A 157 -8.70 5.56 9.16
N SER A 158 -9.54 5.37 8.14
CA SER A 158 -9.04 4.99 6.81
C SER A 158 -8.28 6.11 6.11
N LYS A 159 -8.67 7.37 6.33
CA LYS A 159 -7.91 8.53 5.87
C LYS A 159 -6.54 8.59 6.54
N LEU A 160 -6.47 8.37 7.85
CA LEU A 160 -5.20 8.30 8.56
C LEU A 160 -4.33 7.16 8.03
N VAL A 161 -4.86 5.95 7.90
CA VAL A 161 -4.07 4.80 7.41
C VAL A 161 -3.57 5.05 5.98
N LYS A 162 -4.35 5.74 5.13
CA LYS A 162 -3.86 6.14 3.80
C LYS A 162 -2.73 7.16 3.84
N ASP A 163 -2.77 8.09 4.78
CA ASP A 163 -1.67 9.03 5.01
C ASP A 163 -0.42 8.33 5.56
N LEU A 164 -0.60 7.31 6.41
CA LEU A 164 0.51 6.49 6.89
C LEU A 164 1.13 5.67 5.76
N ASP A 165 0.35 5.06 4.86
CA ASP A 165 0.83 4.36 3.66
C ASP A 165 1.73 5.28 2.81
N ARG A 166 1.23 6.49 2.51
CA ARG A 166 1.99 7.51 1.75
C ARG A 166 3.28 7.94 2.44
N LEU A 167 3.23 8.18 3.75
CA LEU A 167 4.41 8.59 4.50
C LEU A 167 5.43 7.46 4.59
N GLU A 168 4.97 6.23 4.81
CA GLU A 168 5.82 5.05 4.92
C GLU A 168 6.60 4.83 3.62
N LEU A 169 5.93 4.95 2.46
CA LEU A 169 6.57 4.89 1.15
C LEU A 169 7.68 5.95 0.99
N ALA A 170 7.40 7.19 1.37
CA ALA A 170 8.38 8.28 1.30
C ALA A 170 9.54 8.08 2.28
N LEU A 171 9.26 7.59 3.48
CA LEU A 171 10.26 7.27 4.49
C LEU A 171 11.20 6.17 4.00
N GLN A 172 10.65 5.09 3.43
CA GLN A 172 11.45 4.01 2.87
C GLN A 172 12.33 4.49 1.71
N ALA A 173 11.81 5.38 0.85
CA ALA A 173 12.61 5.97 -0.22
C ALA A 173 13.83 6.71 0.34
N VAL A 174 13.70 7.46 1.45
CA VAL A 174 14.85 8.10 2.10
C VAL A 174 15.84 7.06 2.64
N GLU A 175 15.37 5.96 3.25
CA GLU A 175 16.24 4.89 3.73
C GLU A 175 17.03 4.21 2.61
N TYR A 176 16.40 3.99 1.44
CA TYR A 176 17.10 3.48 0.27
C TYR A 176 18.05 4.50 -0.34
N GLU A 177 17.66 5.78 -0.43
CA GLU A 177 18.57 6.84 -0.87
C GLU A 177 19.80 6.91 0.04
N ARG A 178 19.66 6.74 1.36
CA ARG A 178 20.77 6.72 2.33
C ARG A 178 21.69 5.52 2.18
N SER A 179 21.12 4.33 2.08
CA SER A 179 21.86 3.06 2.18
C SER A 179 22.33 2.51 0.84
N GLN A 180 21.79 2.99 -0.28
CA GLN A 180 22.07 2.46 -1.60
C GLN A 180 22.40 3.56 -2.62
N ASP A 181 23.19 3.19 -3.63
CA ASP A 181 23.47 4.05 -4.78
C ASP A 181 22.34 3.94 -5.81
N VAL A 182 21.15 4.39 -5.42
CA VAL A 182 20.00 4.54 -6.29
C VAL A 182 19.99 5.94 -6.89
N ARG A 183 19.77 6.05 -8.20
CA ARG A 183 19.98 7.33 -8.91
C ARG A 183 19.08 8.43 -8.35
N THR A 184 17.76 8.19 -8.33
CA THR A 184 16.77 9.09 -7.73
C THR A 184 15.48 8.33 -7.41
N LEU A 185 14.80 8.64 -6.30
CA LEU A 185 13.46 8.13 -5.99
C LEU A 185 12.39 9.25 -5.95
N HIS A 186 12.61 10.36 -6.67
CA HIS A 186 11.69 11.52 -6.68
C HIS A 186 10.21 11.18 -6.94
N PRO A 187 9.85 10.27 -7.86
CA PRO A 187 8.45 9.95 -8.13
C PRO A 187 7.67 9.45 -6.90
N PHE A 188 8.35 8.76 -5.96
CA PHE A 188 7.74 8.27 -4.73
C PHE A 188 7.35 9.38 -3.77
N PHE A 189 8.00 10.55 -3.85
CA PHE A 189 7.65 11.73 -3.05
C PHE A 189 6.54 12.54 -3.73
N ALA A 190 6.65 12.77 -5.05
CA ALA A 190 5.68 13.54 -5.81
C ALA A 190 4.27 12.89 -5.78
N GLY A 191 4.20 11.56 -5.78
CA GLY A 191 2.95 10.81 -5.70
C GLY A 191 2.36 10.66 -4.28
N SER A 192 3.08 11.04 -3.22
CA SER A 192 2.70 10.74 -1.82
C SER A 192 2.56 12.00 -0.97
N ILE A 193 3.66 12.71 -0.75
CA ILE A 193 3.83 13.80 0.20
C ILE A 193 2.82 14.96 0.00
N PRO A 194 2.49 15.39 -1.24
CA PRO A 194 1.52 16.47 -1.46
C PRO A 194 0.12 16.16 -0.96
N TYR A 195 -0.24 14.88 -0.87
CA TYR A 195 -1.61 14.45 -0.59
C TYR A 195 -1.86 14.14 0.88
N LEU A 196 -0.89 14.40 1.77
CA LEU A 196 -1.02 14.16 3.20
C LEU A 196 -1.96 15.19 3.86
N GLU A 197 -2.94 14.70 4.63
CA GLU A 197 -4.00 15.51 5.23
C GLU A 197 -3.86 15.60 6.76
N HIS A 198 -3.52 14.51 7.43
CA HIS A 198 -3.48 14.41 8.88
C HIS A 198 -2.36 15.29 9.46
N PRO A 199 -2.65 16.21 10.40
CA PRO A 199 -1.68 17.23 10.85
C PRO A 199 -0.36 16.66 11.39
N HIS A 200 -0.42 15.58 12.18
CA HIS A 200 0.80 14.96 12.71
C HIS A 200 1.61 14.24 11.63
N VAL A 201 0.95 13.61 10.66
CA VAL A 201 1.63 12.91 9.57
C VAL A 201 2.30 13.93 8.64
N ARG A 202 1.64 15.07 8.38
CA ARG A 202 2.22 16.20 7.66
C ARG A 202 3.45 16.76 8.37
N GLN A 203 3.40 16.94 9.68
CA GLN A 203 4.56 17.40 10.45
C GLN A 203 5.75 16.43 10.35
N TRP A 204 5.50 15.12 10.41
CA TRP A 204 6.53 14.11 10.18
C TRP A 204 7.09 14.17 8.76
N ALA A 205 6.22 14.32 7.76
CA ALA A 205 6.61 14.48 6.36
C ALA A 205 7.45 15.74 6.12
N GLU A 206 7.08 16.88 6.72
CA GLU A 206 7.86 18.13 6.62
C GLU A 206 9.27 17.93 7.17
N THR A 207 9.38 17.24 8.30
CA THR A 207 10.67 16.89 8.92
C THR A 207 11.48 15.95 8.02
N LEU A 208 10.84 14.90 7.49
CA LEU A 208 11.46 13.96 6.55
C LEU A 208 11.98 14.66 5.29
N MET A 209 11.22 15.61 4.74
CA MET A 209 11.64 16.36 3.55
C MET A 209 12.85 17.26 3.83
N VAL A 210 12.95 17.83 5.04
CA VAL A 210 14.15 18.57 5.48
C VAL A 210 15.35 17.63 5.59
N GLU A 211 15.18 16.45 6.22
CA GLU A 211 16.25 15.45 6.32
C GLU A 211 16.74 14.99 4.95
N ARG A 212 15.81 14.72 4.04
CA ARG A 212 16.12 14.33 2.66
C ARG A 212 16.85 15.43 1.92
N ARG A 213 16.42 16.69 2.02
CA ARG A 213 17.10 17.82 1.40
C ARG A 213 18.56 17.90 1.88
N ALA A 214 18.80 17.81 3.18
CA ALA A 214 20.14 17.80 3.75
C ALA A 214 21.00 16.63 3.23
N LEU A 215 20.40 15.44 3.03
CA LEU A 215 21.07 14.28 2.44
C LEU A 215 21.55 14.57 1.00
N TRP A 216 20.70 15.20 0.19
CA TRP A 216 21.02 15.53 -1.21
C TRP A 216 21.99 16.71 -1.33
N ASP A 217 21.86 17.72 -0.48
CA ASP A 217 22.82 18.83 -0.38
C ASP A 217 24.22 18.33 0.02
N GLY A 218 24.29 17.39 0.96
CA GLY A 218 25.54 16.73 1.36
C GLY A 218 26.22 15.94 0.23
N ARG A 219 25.47 15.58 -0.82
CA ARG A 219 25.98 14.94 -2.05
C ARG A 219 26.36 15.95 -3.14
N GLY A 220 26.15 17.25 -2.91
CA GLY A 220 26.28 18.28 -3.94
C GLY A 220 25.20 18.19 -5.04
N ARG A 221 24.07 17.52 -4.76
CA ARG A 221 22.98 17.26 -5.71
C ARG A 221 21.65 17.92 -5.31
N GLY A 222 21.70 18.96 -4.47
CA GLY A 222 20.51 19.67 -4.00
C GLY A 222 19.62 20.24 -5.11
N GLU A 223 20.23 20.81 -6.17
CA GLU A 223 19.47 21.32 -7.32
C GLU A 223 18.71 20.22 -8.07
N GLU A 224 19.33 19.05 -8.24
CA GLU A 224 18.68 17.88 -8.86
C GLU A 224 17.47 17.44 -8.04
N GLU A 225 17.58 17.47 -6.71
CA GLU A 225 16.48 17.14 -5.82
C GLU A 225 15.28 18.07 -6.00
N GLN A 226 15.53 19.39 -6.04
CA GLN A 226 14.46 20.38 -6.25
C GLN A 226 13.79 20.23 -7.62
N ILE A 227 14.58 20.00 -8.67
CA ILE A 227 14.07 19.77 -10.03
C ILE A 227 13.23 18.50 -10.07
N GLY A 228 13.71 17.42 -9.47
CA GLY A 228 13.02 16.13 -9.43
C GLY A 228 11.70 16.17 -8.65
N LEU A 229 11.62 16.99 -7.60
CA LEU A 229 10.37 17.24 -6.90
C LEU A 229 9.41 18.13 -7.69
N ASN A 230 9.88 18.93 -8.66
CA ASN A 230 9.03 19.76 -9.52
C ASN A 230 7.99 20.60 -8.74
N GLY A 231 8.42 21.21 -7.62
CA GLY A 231 7.57 22.04 -6.76
C GLY A 231 6.62 21.28 -5.81
N HIS A 232 6.59 19.95 -5.86
CA HIS A 232 5.82 19.14 -4.92
C HIS A 232 6.38 19.30 -3.50
N SER A 233 5.50 19.68 -2.58
CA SER A 233 5.80 19.84 -1.16
C SER A 233 4.65 19.32 -0.31
N VAL A 234 4.85 19.17 1.00
CA VAL A 234 3.85 18.60 1.92
C VAL A 234 2.55 19.40 1.83
N GLY A 235 1.47 18.73 1.43
CA GLY A 235 0.17 19.36 1.34
C GLY A 235 -0.01 20.41 0.25
N SER A 236 0.91 20.49 -0.70
CA SER A 236 0.65 21.25 -1.93
C SER A 236 -0.46 20.56 -2.70
N GLU A 237 -1.52 21.29 -3.08
CA GLU A 237 -2.49 20.75 -4.03
C GLU A 237 -1.74 20.53 -5.34
N VAL A 238 -1.44 19.27 -5.67
CA VAL A 238 -0.97 18.92 -7.00
C VAL A 238 -2.06 19.38 -7.95
N MET A 239 -1.78 20.41 -8.75
CA MET A 239 -2.68 20.87 -9.79
C MET A 239 -3.22 19.63 -10.50
N LYS A 240 -4.53 19.39 -10.38
CA LYS A 240 -5.23 18.37 -11.15
C LYS A 240 -4.92 18.64 -12.62
N LYS A 241 -3.95 17.93 -13.20
CA LYS A 241 -3.81 17.84 -14.64
C LYS A 241 -4.88 16.86 -15.10
N ASP A 242 -5.93 17.45 -15.67
CA ASP A 242 -6.79 16.93 -16.75
C ASP A 242 -7.21 15.46 -16.57
N GLY A 243 -8.38 15.15 -16.01
CA GLY A 243 -9.66 15.42 -16.67
C GLY A 243 -10.02 14.27 -17.62
N THR A 244 -10.64 13.21 -17.09
CA THR A 244 -11.78 12.50 -17.71
C THR A 244 -12.43 11.58 -16.68
N ALA A 245 -13.76 11.54 -16.76
CA ALA A 245 -14.70 10.76 -15.95
C ALA A 245 -14.43 9.25 -15.96
#